data_AF-A0A845MNF3-F1
#
_entry.id   AF-A0A845MNF3-F1
#
_cell.length_a   1.000
_cell.length_b   1.000
_cell.length_c   1.000
_cell.angle_alpha   90.00
_cell.angle_beta   90.00
_cell.angle_gamma   90.00
#
_symmetry.space_group_name_H-M   'P 1'
#
loop_
_entity.id
_entity.type
_entity.pdbx_description
1 polymer ?
#
loop_
_entity_poly.entity_id
_entity_poly.type
_entity_poly.pdbx_seq_one_letter_code
_entity_poly.pdbx_strand_id
1 'polypeptide(L)'
;MNPQGALIYLLDLAFTAYIFIVLTRFVLQLARADFYNPISQFVLKATNPLLMPLRRIIPGYGGLDVASLVLVVFLIILKALVILGIKVGGFPSGIGAQLLLYTLRELASVLLDFVFWTVLIRVILSWVAPDPYSPVVRIIVQITEPIMAPVRKLLPPMGGFDLSPLFVLLGIQLLQILFQLH
;
A
#
# COMPACT_ATOMS: atom_id res chain seq x y z
N MET A 1 -15.30 -8.53 28.73
CA MET A 1 -14.78 -7.61 27.68
C MET A 1 -13.32 -7.96 27.45
N ASN A 2 -12.82 -7.99 26.21
CA ASN A 2 -11.43 -8.36 25.88
C ASN A 2 -10.60 -7.08 25.58
N PRO A 3 -10.06 -6.38 26.60
CA PRO A 3 -9.33 -5.12 26.39
C PRO A 3 -8.03 -5.32 25.61
N GLN A 4 -7.37 -6.47 25.76
CA GLN A 4 -6.14 -6.80 25.02
C GLN A 4 -6.42 -6.95 23.53
N GLY A 5 -7.51 -7.63 23.16
CA GLY A 5 -7.93 -7.76 21.76
C GLY A 5 -8.24 -6.41 21.12
N ALA A 6 -8.93 -5.52 21.85
CA ALA A 6 -9.20 -4.16 21.39
C ALA A 6 -7.91 -3.35 21.14
N LEU A 7 -6.93 -3.44 22.05
CA LEU A 7 -5.63 -2.79 21.89
C LEU A 7 -4.89 -3.31 20.66
N ILE A 8 -4.83 -4.63 20.46
CA ILE A 8 -4.17 -5.24 19.29
C ILE A 8 -4.82 -4.76 17.99
N TYR A 9 -6.15 -4.70 17.93
CA TYR A 9 -6.87 -4.21 16.75
C TYR A 9 -6.54 -2.75 16.44
N LEU A 10 -6.53 -1.88 17.46
CA LEU A 10 -6.20 -0.46 17.26
C LEU A 10 -4.76 -0.26 16.79
N LEU A 11 -3.82 -1.04 17.33
CA LEU A 11 -2.43 -1.01 16.90
C LEU A 11 -2.28 -1.50 15.46
N ASP A 12 -2.89 -2.64 15.11
CA ASP A 12 -2.84 -3.16 13.75
C ASP A 12 -3.43 -2.15 12.75
N LEU A 13 -4.60 -1.57 13.06
CA LEU A 13 -5.22 -0.53 12.23
C LEU A 13 -4.29 0.67 12.05
N ALA A 14 -3.68 1.17 13.13
CA ALA A 14 -2.80 2.33 13.08
C ALA A 14 -1.54 2.05 12.25
N PHE A 15 -0.87 0.91 12.44
CA PHE A 15 0.30 0.52 11.65
C PHE A 15 -0.07 0.32 10.19
N THR A 16 -1.14 -0.43 9.91
CA THR A 16 -1.60 -0.71 8.53
C THR A 16 -1.97 0.58 7.81
N ALA A 17 -2.72 1.48 8.44
CA ALA A 17 -3.03 2.80 7.87
C ALA A 17 -1.76 3.61 7.58
N TYR A 18 -0.79 3.63 8.50
CA TYR A 18 0.45 4.35 8.28
C TYR A 18 1.32 3.73 7.17
N ILE A 19 1.40 2.40 7.10
CA ILE A 19 2.06 1.68 6.01
C ILE A 19 1.43 2.03 4.67
N PHE A 20 0.09 2.08 4.57
CA PHE A 20 -0.62 2.52 3.37
C PHE A 20 -0.25 3.96 2.97
N ILE A 21 -0.10 4.87 3.94
CA ILE A 21 0.34 6.26 3.67
C ILE A 21 1.77 6.28 3.10
N VAL A 22 2.69 5.48 3.66
CA VAL A 22 4.07 5.36 3.14
C VAL A 22 4.10 4.67 1.76
N LEU A 23 3.26 3.67 1.51
CA LEU A 23 3.12 3.05 0.19
C LEU A 23 2.59 4.04 -0.83
N THR A 24 1.60 4.85 -0.44
CA THR A 24 1.09 5.94 -1.28
C THR A 24 2.22 6.88 -1.66
N ARG A 25 3.10 7.25 -0.71
CA ARG A 25 4.26 8.10 -0.97
C ARG A 25 5.17 7.49 -2.05
N PHE A 26 5.50 6.21 -1.94
CA PHE A 26 6.30 5.50 -2.91
C PHE A 26 5.63 5.45 -4.29
N VAL A 27 4.33 5.12 -4.33
CA VAL A 27 3.55 4.99 -5.56
C VAL A 27 3.35 6.33 -6.27
N LEU A 28 3.11 7.42 -5.54
CA LEU A 28 3.03 8.76 -6.11
C LEU A 28 4.32 9.12 -6.86
N GLN A 29 5.47 8.77 -6.29
CA GLN A 29 6.76 9.01 -6.95
C GLN A 29 6.97 8.10 -8.16
N LEU A 30 6.60 6.81 -8.05
CA LEU A 30 6.69 5.85 -9.15
C LEU A 30 5.81 6.25 -10.35
N ALA A 31 4.58 6.64 -10.07
CA ALA A 31 3.61 7.12 -11.07
C ALA A 31 3.91 8.54 -11.57
N ARG A 32 4.90 9.23 -11.00
CA ARG A 32 5.20 10.65 -11.24
C ARG A 32 3.94 11.52 -11.10
N ALA A 33 3.14 11.23 -10.08
CA ALA A 33 1.89 11.91 -9.80
C ALA A 33 2.13 13.38 -9.45
N ASP A 34 1.09 14.20 -9.63
CA ASP A 34 1.18 15.64 -9.37
C ASP A 34 1.42 15.92 -7.87
N PHE A 35 2.59 16.44 -7.55
CA PHE A 35 2.99 16.79 -6.19
C PHE A 35 2.29 18.06 -5.67
N TYR A 36 1.71 18.90 -6.52
CA TYR A 36 0.91 20.07 -6.09
C TYR A 36 -0.49 19.68 -5.60
N ASN A 37 -0.91 18.43 -5.82
CA ASN A 37 -2.18 17.93 -5.34
C ASN A 37 -2.23 17.92 -3.79
N PRO A 38 -3.33 18.40 -3.16
CA PRO A 38 -3.50 18.38 -1.70
C PRO A 38 -3.26 17.01 -1.04
N ILE A 39 -3.68 15.92 -1.70
CA ILE A 39 -3.50 14.56 -1.17
C ILE A 39 -2.03 14.16 -1.23
N SER A 40 -1.36 14.45 -2.34
CA SER A 40 0.09 14.28 -2.45
C SER A 40 0.77 15.02 -1.32
N GLN A 41 0.45 16.30 -1.12
CA GLN A 41 1.03 17.13 -0.05
C GLN A 41 0.77 16.58 1.36
N PHE A 42 -0.43 16.07 1.63
CA PHE A 42 -0.74 15.38 2.88
C PHE A 42 0.17 14.17 3.08
N VAL A 43 0.25 13.29 2.09
CA VAL A 43 1.12 12.11 2.10
C VAL A 43 2.58 12.50 2.29
N LEU A 44 3.04 13.58 1.62
CA LEU A 44 4.41 14.04 1.79
C LEU A 44 4.67 14.49 3.24
N LYS A 45 3.78 15.31 3.80
CA LYS A 45 3.90 15.84 5.16
C LYS A 45 3.82 14.74 6.22
N ALA A 46 2.94 13.76 6.05
CA ALA A 46 2.79 12.64 6.98
C ALA A 46 3.99 11.68 6.99
N THR A 47 4.71 11.57 5.87
CA THR A 47 5.86 10.66 5.71
C THR A 47 7.22 11.33 5.93
N ASN A 48 7.32 12.63 5.61
CA ASN A 48 8.34 13.61 6.00
C ASN A 48 9.18 13.22 7.24
N PRO A 49 8.57 13.27 8.44
CA PRO A 49 9.30 13.17 9.70
C PRO A 49 10.13 11.90 9.85
N LEU A 50 9.64 10.75 9.37
CA LEU A 50 10.34 9.47 9.47
C LEU A 50 11.26 9.21 8.28
N LEU A 51 10.91 9.71 7.08
CA LEU A 51 11.72 9.52 5.89
C LEU A 51 12.99 10.38 5.87
N MET A 52 12.94 11.62 6.41
CA MET A 52 14.10 12.52 6.36
C MET A 52 15.35 11.96 7.06
N PRO A 53 15.26 11.42 8.30
CA PRO A 53 16.40 10.75 8.92
C PRO A 53 16.91 9.56 8.11
N LEU A 54 15.99 8.75 7.56
CA LEU A 54 16.34 7.55 6.82
C LEU A 54 17.05 7.86 5.50
N ARG A 55 16.60 8.91 4.79
CA ARG A 55 17.22 9.40 3.54
C ARG A 55 18.64 9.96 3.73
N ARG A 56 19.05 10.29 4.96
CA ARG A 56 20.45 10.65 5.23
C ARG A 56 21.39 9.45 5.13
N ILE A 57 20.87 8.25 5.37
CA ILE A 57 21.63 7.00 5.37
C ILE A 57 21.45 6.28 4.02
N ILE A 58 20.24 6.29 3.50
CA ILE A 58 19.85 5.54 2.30
C ILE A 58 19.74 6.52 1.12
N PRO A 59 20.67 6.49 0.16
CA PRO A 59 20.56 7.32 -1.03
C PRO A 59 19.37 6.88 -1.88
N GLY A 60 18.71 7.83 -2.53
CA GLY A 60 17.74 7.50 -3.59
C GLY A 60 18.47 6.97 -4.82
N TYR A 61 17.90 5.95 -5.48
CA TYR A 61 18.49 5.36 -6.69
C TYR A 61 17.58 5.58 -7.90
N GLY A 62 18.11 6.21 -8.97
CA GLY A 62 17.41 6.32 -10.26
C GLY A 62 16.05 7.03 -10.23
N GLY A 63 15.83 7.92 -9.25
CA GLY A 63 14.53 8.60 -9.07
C GLY A 63 13.49 7.78 -8.28
N LEU A 64 13.84 6.61 -7.76
CA LEU A 64 13.01 5.82 -6.83
C LEU A 64 13.34 6.17 -5.36
N ASP A 65 12.31 6.26 -4.53
CA ASP A 65 12.45 6.50 -3.09
C ASP A 65 12.64 5.19 -2.33
N VAL A 66 13.86 4.66 -2.38
CA VAL A 66 14.25 3.42 -1.68
C VAL A 66 14.02 3.56 -0.17
N ALA A 67 14.19 4.76 0.40
CA ALA A 67 13.93 5.01 1.81
C ALA A 67 12.46 4.74 2.19
N SER A 68 11.50 5.00 1.29
CA SER A 68 10.09 4.67 1.54
C SER A 68 9.86 3.16 1.65
N LEU A 69 10.48 2.35 0.78
CA LEU A 69 10.37 0.89 0.88
C LEU A 69 11.01 0.33 2.15
N VAL A 70 12.18 0.86 2.52
CA VAL A 70 12.85 0.46 3.77
C VAL A 70 12.02 0.84 4.98
N LEU A 71 11.39 2.02 4.96
CA LEU A 71 10.48 2.43 6.02
C LEU A 71 9.27 1.48 6.11
N VAL A 72 8.67 1.05 4.99
CA VAL A 72 7.58 0.06 4.99
C VAL A 72 8.03 -1.26 5.63
N VAL A 73 9.17 -1.79 5.23
CA VAL A 73 9.71 -3.04 5.80
C VAL A 73 9.97 -2.89 7.30
N PHE A 74 10.56 -1.77 7.72
CA PHE A 74 10.79 -1.47 9.13
C PHE A 74 9.47 -1.41 9.92
N LEU A 75 8.44 -0.74 9.39
CA LEU A 75 7.13 -0.63 10.04
C LEU A 75 6.43 -1.99 10.16
N ILE A 76 6.55 -2.87 9.14
CA ILE A 76 6.01 -4.23 9.19
C ILE A 76 6.69 -5.03 10.31
N ILE A 77 8.03 -4.98 10.38
CA ILE A 77 8.79 -5.65 11.44
C ILE A 77 8.39 -5.10 12.81
N LEU A 78 8.32 -3.78 12.96
CA LEU A 78 7.93 -3.13 14.20
C LEU A 78 6.50 -3.51 14.63
N LYS A 79 5.54 -3.50 13.69
CA LYS A 79 4.15 -3.96 13.90
C LYS A 79 4.15 -5.39 14.44
N ALA A 80 4.87 -6.30 13.77
CA ALA A 80 4.95 -7.71 14.14
C ALA A 80 5.50 -7.91 15.55
N LEU A 81 6.61 -7.23 15.87
CA LEU A 81 7.25 -7.33 17.18
C LEU A 81 6.36 -6.77 18.31
N VAL A 82 5.71 -5.62 18.09
CA VAL A 82 4.81 -5.02 19.08
C VAL A 82 3.61 -5.94 19.34
N ILE A 83 2.95 -6.44 18.28
CA ILE A 83 1.80 -7.33 18.42
C ILE A 83 2.21 -8.66 19.08
N LEU A 84 3.35 -9.24 18.69
CA LEU A 84 3.86 -10.47 19.28
C LEU A 84 4.18 -10.30 20.77
N GLY A 85 4.85 -9.19 21.13
CA GLY A 85 5.19 -8.87 22.52
C GLY A 85 3.95 -8.76 23.39
N ILE A 86 2.86 -8.18 22.88
CA ILE A 86 1.57 -8.08 23.60
C ILE A 86 0.89 -9.46 23.72
N LYS A 87 0.94 -10.29 22.68
CA LYS A 87 0.28 -11.61 22.66
C LYS A 87 0.98 -12.65 23.53
N VAL A 88 2.31 -12.65 23.53
CA VAL A 88 3.14 -13.71 24.14
C VAL A 88 3.85 -13.23 25.40
N GLY A 89 3.87 -11.92 25.68
CA GLY A 89 4.55 -11.35 26.84
C GLY A 89 6.07 -11.23 26.69
N GLY A 90 6.60 -11.34 25.47
CA GLY A 90 8.03 -11.25 25.19
C GLY A 90 8.39 -11.66 23.76
N PHE A 91 9.69 -11.75 23.49
CA PHE A 91 10.24 -12.20 22.21
C PHE A 91 10.81 -13.61 22.37
N PRO A 92 10.19 -14.64 21.76
CA PRO A 92 10.75 -15.98 21.77
C PRO A 92 12.17 -16.01 21.18
N SER A 93 13.01 -16.92 21.66
CA SER A 93 14.31 -17.17 21.05
C SER A 93 14.13 -17.84 19.67
N GLY A 94 14.98 -17.47 18.70
CA GLY A 94 14.93 -18.07 17.36
C GLY A 94 13.89 -17.50 16.39
N ILE A 95 13.22 -16.38 16.72
CA ILE A 95 12.19 -15.77 15.84
C ILE A 95 12.72 -15.19 14.53
N GLY A 96 14.04 -15.01 14.36
CA GLY A 96 14.60 -14.25 13.23
C GLY A 96 14.17 -14.78 11.85
N ALA A 97 14.27 -16.08 11.61
CA ALA A 97 13.88 -16.68 10.34
C ALA A 97 12.37 -16.60 10.09
N GLN A 98 11.57 -16.81 11.14
CA GLN A 98 10.11 -16.73 11.07
C GLN A 98 9.65 -15.29 10.81
N LEU A 99 10.29 -14.31 11.45
CA LEU A 99 10.04 -12.89 11.26
C LEU A 99 10.36 -12.46 9.83
N LEU A 100 11.49 -12.91 9.27
CA LEU A 100 11.84 -12.60 7.88
C LEU A 100 10.79 -13.15 6.91
N LEU A 101 10.39 -14.41 7.06
CA LEU A 101 9.34 -15.00 6.23
C LEU A 101 8.00 -14.27 6.38
N TYR A 102 7.63 -13.91 7.61
CA TYR A 102 6.43 -13.11 7.89
C TYR A 102 6.51 -11.76 7.19
N THR A 103 7.62 -11.02 7.32
CA THR A 103 7.79 -9.71 6.72
C THR A 103 7.72 -9.75 5.19
N LEU A 104 8.30 -10.76 4.55
CA LEU A 104 8.22 -10.91 3.09
C LEU A 104 6.79 -11.20 2.63
N ARG A 105 6.06 -12.07 3.33
CA ARG A 105 4.65 -12.36 3.04
C ARG A 105 3.77 -11.14 3.28
N GLU A 106 3.91 -10.48 4.41
CA GLU A 106 3.16 -9.27 4.75
C GLU A 106 3.44 -8.14 3.74
N LEU A 107 4.70 -7.96 3.32
CA LEU A 107 5.04 -6.98 2.29
C LEU A 107 4.34 -7.28 0.96
N ALA A 108 4.29 -8.54 0.54
CA ALA A 108 3.55 -8.93 -0.65
C ALA A 108 2.04 -8.71 -0.48
N SER A 109 1.49 -9.09 0.68
CA SER A 109 0.06 -8.92 1.00
C SER A 109 -0.35 -7.45 0.94
N VAL A 110 0.38 -6.58 1.64
CA VAL A 110 0.05 -5.15 1.74
C VAL A 110 0.20 -4.41 0.40
N LEU A 111 1.14 -4.83 -0.46
CA LEU A 111 1.27 -4.28 -1.81
C LEU A 111 0.08 -4.65 -2.69
N LEU A 112 -0.36 -5.91 -2.63
CA LEU A 112 -1.54 -6.37 -3.35
C LEU A 112 -2.81 -5.70 -2.84
N ASP A 113 -2.99 -5.59 -1.53
CA ASP A 113 -4.11 -4.87 -0.92
C ASP A 113 -4.12 -3.40 -1.31
N PHE A 114 -2.96 -2.76 -1.33
CA PHE A 114 -2.85 -1.37 -1.78
C PHE A 114 -3.37 -1.19 -3.21
N VAL A 115 -2.96 -2.07 -4.13
CA VAL A 115 -3.45 -2.03 -5.51
C VAL A 115 -4.95 -2.37 -5.57
N PHE A 116 -5.39 -3.38 -4.82
CA PHE A 116 -6.80 -3.79 -4.76
C PHE A 116 -7.68 -2.62 -4.35
N TRP A 117 -7.37 -1.96 -3.23
CA TRP A 117 -8.15 -0.85 -2.70
C TRP A 117 -8.10 0.37 -3.61
N THR A 118 -6.94 0.71 -4.19
CA THR A 118 -6.85 1.86 -5.10
C THR A 118 -7.63 1.66 -6.41
N VAL A 119 -7.62 0.43 -6.96
CA VAL A 119 -8.44 0.07 -8.12
C VAL A 119 -9.92 0.02 -7.75
N LEU A 120 -10.27 -0.51 -6.59
CA LEU A 120 -11.65 -0.53 -6.11
C LEU A 120 -12.19 0.90 -5.93
N ILE A 121 -11.40 1.81 -5.36
CA ILE A 121 -11.74 3.24 -5.27
C ILE A 121 -11.98 3.82 -6.67
N ARG A 122 -11.13 3.50 -7.66
CA ARG A 122 -11.33 3.94 -9.05
C ARG A 122 -12.68 3.47 -9.62
N VAL A 123 -13.06 2.22 -9.36
CA VAL A 123 -14.36 1.67 -9.79
C VAL A 123 -15.50 2.42 -9.12
N ILE A 124 -15.43 2.64 -7.80
CA ILE A 124 -16.44 3.39 -7.06
C ILE A 124 -16.58 4.82 -7.60
N LEU A 125 -15.47 5.51 -7.85
CA LEU A 125 -15.46 6.85 -8.44
C LEU A 125 -16.11 6.85 -9.84
N SER A 126 -15.94 5.80 -10.63
CA SER A 126 -16.57 5.70 -11.96
C SER A 126 -18.10 5.63 -11.91
N TRP A 127 -18.68 5.09 -10.83
CA TRP A 127 -20.14 5.01 -10.66
C TRP A 127 -20.75 6.28 -10.11
N VAL A 128 -20.06 6.94 -9.18
CA VAL A 128 -20.54 8.19 -8.58
C VAL A 128 -20.34 9.38 -9.55
N ALA A 129 -19.48 9.22 -10.56
CA ALA A 129 -19.17 10.22 -11.59
C ALA A 129 -18.84 11.63 -11.04
N PRO A 130 -17.88 11.75 -10.10
CA PRO A 130 -17.45 13.04 -9.57
C PRO A 130 -16.71 13.88 -10.63
N ASP A 131 -16.58 15.18 -10.38
CA ASP A 131 -15.83 16.10 -11.24
C ASP A 131 -14.41 15.55 -11.57
N PRO A 132 -14.08 15.34 -12.86
CA PRO A 132 -12.77 14.85 -13.29
C PRO A 132 -11.59 15.71 -12.82
N TYR A 133 -11.81 17.00 -12.53
CA TYR A 133 -10.79 17.90 -12.03
C TYR A 133 -10.57 17.80 -10.51
N SER A 134 -11.38 16.99 -9.81
CA SER A 134 -11.24 16.75 -8.39
C SER A 134 -9.85 16.19 -8.05
N PRO A 135 -9.19 16.71 -6.99
CA PRO A 135 -7.87 16.23 -6.56
C PRO A 135 -7.80 14.72 -6.34
N VAL A 136 -8.85 14.11 -5.77
CA VAL A 136 -8.92 12.66 -5.51
C VAL A 136 -8.93 11.88 -6.82
N VAL A 137 -9.80 12.27 -7.75
CA VAL A 137 -9.97 11.56 -9.03
C VAL A 137 -8.65 11.56 -9.81
N ARG A 138 -7.98 12.71 -9.91
CA ARG A 138 -6.71 12.82 -10.63
C ARG A 138 -5.63 11.92 -10.04
N ILE A 139 -5.50 11.87 -8.71
CA ILE A 139 -4.50 11.01 -8.06
C ILE A 139 -4.82 9.55 -8.26
N ILE A 140 -6.08 9.14 -8.05
CA ILE A 140 -6.49 7.75 -8.23
C ILE A 140 -6.25 7.28 -9.67
N VAL A 141 -6.57 8.11 -10.67
CA VAL A 141 -6.28 7.78 -12.07
C VAL A 141 -4.76 7.68 -12.29
N GLN A 142 -3.96 8.65 -11.84
CA GLN A 142 -2.50 8.64 -12.00
C GLN A 142 -1.84 7.40 -11.38
N ILE A 143 -2.23 7.00 -10.17
CA ILE A 143 -1.60 5.86 -9.48
C ILE A 143 -2.04 4.51 -10.07
N THR A 144 -3.27 4.41 -10.58
CA THR A 144 -3.79 3.14 -11.11
C THR A 144 -3.48 2.96 -12.60
N GLU A 145 -3.33 4.02 -13.40
CA GLU A 145 -3.12 3.91 -14.85
C GLU A 145 -1.93 3.04 -15.28
N PRO A 146 -0.76 3.07 -14.61
CA PRO A 146 0.36 2.17 -14.94
C PRO A 146 0.00 0.68 -14.84
N ILE A 147 -0.96 0.33 -13.99
CA ILE A 147 -1.44 -1.05 -13.79
C ILE A 147 -2.61 -1.35 -14.75
N MET A 148 -3.51 -0.38 -14.93
CA MET A 148 -4.71 -0.51 -15.74
C MET A 148 -4.43 -0.52 -17.25
N ALA A 149 -3.52 0.33 -17.73
CA ALA A 149 -3.27 0.50 -19.16
C ALA A 149 -2.72 -0.76 -19.85
N PRO A 150 -1.77 -1.52 -19.25
CA PRO A 150 -1.34 -2.80 -19.82
C PRO A 150 -2.48 -3.81 -19.92
N VAL A 151 -3.31 -3.96 -18.88
CA VAL A 151 -4.44 -4.88 -18.88
C VAL A 151 -5.47 -4.47 -19.93
N ARG A 152 -5.78 -3.17 -20.04
CA ARG A 152 -6.69 -2.63 -21.06
C ARG A 152 -6.25 -2.94 -22.48
N LYS A 153 -4.93 -2.96 -22.75
CA LYS A 153 -4.39 -3.30 -24.07
C LYS A 153 -4.49 -4.78 -24.42
N LEU A 154 -4.60 -5.66 -23.42
CA LEU A 154 -4.73 -7.10 -23.62
C LEU A 154 -6.18 -7.54 -23.87
N LEU A 155 -7.16 -6.72 -23.47
CA LEU A 155 -8.57 -7.02 -23.62
C LEU A 155 -9.08 -6.60 -25.00
N PRO A 156 -9.99 -7.38 -25.62
CA PRO A 156 -10.64 -6.96 -26.86
C PRO A 156 -11.53 -5.73 -26.60
N PRO A 157 -11.88 -4.95 -27.64
CA PRO A 157 -12.74 -3.78 -27.49
C PRO A 157 -14.14 -4.17 -26.94
N MET A 158 -14.46 -3.78 -25.71
CA MET A 158 -15.71 -4.12 -25.01
C MET A 158 -16.80 -3.03 -25.12
N GLY A 159 -17.03 -2.50 -26.32
CA GLY A 159 -18.17 -1.60 -26.58
C GLY A 159 -18.20 -0.32 -25.73
N GLY A 160 -17.05 0.21 -25.32
CA GLY A 160 -16.94 1.46 -24.55
C GLY A 160 -16.89 1.30 -23.02
N PHE A 161 -17.11 0.09 -22.49
CA PHE A 161 -16.95 -0.19 -21.06
C PHE A 161 -15.53 -0.68 -20.75
N ASP A 162 -14.86 -0.03 -19.79
CA ASP A 162 -13.54 -0.48 -19.32
C ASP A 162 -13.71 -1.59 -18.26
N LEU A 163 -13.61 -2.85 -18.68
CA LEU A 163 -13.63 -4.02 -17.80
C LEU A 163 -12.25 -4.36 -17.21
N SER A 164 -11.20 -3.62 -17.56
CA SER A 164 -9.85 -3.82 -17.01
C SER A 164 -9.80 -3.84 -15.48
N PRO A 165 -10.55 -3.01 -14.73
CA PRO A 165 -10.53 -3.06 -13.27
C PRO A 165 -10.96 -4.42 -12.72
N LEU A 166 -11.95 -5.05 -13.34
CA LEU A 166 -12.42 -6.37 -12.93
C LEU A 166 -11.30 -7.41 -13.05
N PHE A 167 -10.61 -7.45 -14.20
CA PHE A 167 -9.51 -8.40 -14.42
C PHE A 167 -8.32 -8.14 -13.48
N VAL A 168 -8.00 -6.87 -13.19
CA VAL A 168 -6.96 -6.53 -12.22
C VAL A 168 -7.34 -7.02 -10.82
N LEU A 169 -8.57 -6.75 -10.37
CA LEU A 169 -9.04 -7.19 -9.04
C LEU A 169 -9.07 -8.72 -8.93
N LEU A 170 -9.54 -9.43 -9.96
CA LEU A 170 -9.52 -10.89 -10.00
C LEU A 170 -8.09 -11.45 -9.99
N GLY A 171 -7.18 -10.85 -10.75
CA GLY A 171 -5.77 -11.23 -10.76
C GLY A 171 -5.12 -11.06 -9.39
N ILE A 172 -5.40 -9.96 -8.69
CA ILE A 172 -4.92 -9.73 -7.33
C ILE A 172 -5.46 -10.78 -6.36
N GLN A 173 -6.76 -11.05 -6.38
CA GLN A 173 -7.35 -12.08 -5.52
C GLN A 173 -6.78 -13.47 -5.80
N LEU A 174 -6.58 -13.82 -7.07
CA LEU A 174 -5.95 -15.08 -7.45
C LEU A 174 -4.53 -15.19 -6.88
N LEU A 175 -3.73 -14.13 -6.97
CA LEU A 175 -2.39 -14.09 -6.39
C LEU A 175 -2.42 -14.24 -4.86
N GLN A 176 -3.34 -13.55 -4.19
CA GLN A 176 -3.50 -13.66 -2.74
C GLN A 176 -3.84 -15.10 -2.31
N ILE A 177 -4.76 -15.75 -3.02
CA ILE A 177 -5.14 -17.14 -2.76
C ILE A 177 -3.97 -18.09 -3.05
N LEU A 178 -3.31 -17.96 -4.21
CA LEU A 178 -2.23 -18.86 -4.64
C LEU A 178 -1.04 -18.83 -3.67
N PHE A 179 -0.68 -17.64 -3.20
CA PHE A 179 0.47 -17.43 -2.31
C PHE A 179 0.10 -17.42 -0.82
N GLN A 180 -1.17 -17.67 -0.48
CA GLN A 180 -1.68 -17.64 0.90
C GLN A 180 -1.33 -16.32 1.60
N LEU A 181 -1.53 -15.22 0.87
CA LEU A 181 -1.42 -13.86 1.39
C LEU A 181 -2.80 -13.52 1.96
N HIS A 182 -2.84 -13.16 3.24
CA HIS A 182 -4.04 -12.87 4.01
C HIS A 182 -3.89 -11.50 4.66
#